data_AF-A0A5N5UIR1-F1
#
_entry.id   AF-A0A5N5UIR1-F1
#
_cell.length_a   1.000
_cell.length_b   1.000
_cell.length_c   1.000
_cell.angle_alpha   90.00
_cell.angle_beta   90.00
_cell.angle_gamma   90.00
#
_symmetry.space_group_name_H-M   'P 1'
#
loop_
_entity.id
_entity.type
_entity.pdbx_description
1 polymer ?
#
loop_
_entity_poly.entity_id
_entity_poly.type
_entity_poly.pdbx_seq_one_letter_code
_entity_poly.pdbx_strand_id
1 'polypeptide(L)'
;MYLSPAVRTARDDPTEGATARLTVRTDDDAASVREAVEAYGTVEGETRFGGVRASVPEPAVADLLDALPEVETVETWTAMAEEDGSEG
;
A
#
# COMPACT_ATOMS: atom_id res chain seq x y z
N MET A 1 -10.94 -7.06 6.32
CA MET A 1 -9.78 -6.19 6.12
C MET A 1 -9.16 -5.74 7.44
N TYR A 2 -7.89 -6.08 7.68
CA TYR A 2 -7.05 -5.50 8.72
C TYR A 2 -6.30 -4.27 8.19
N LEU A 3 -6.19 -3.22 9.00
CA LEU A 3 -5.45 -2.00 8.70
C LEU A 3 -4.41 -1.77 9.80
N SER A 4 -3.14 -1.56 9.44
CA SER A 4 -2.15 -1.11 10.40
C SER A 4 -2.54 0.27 10.98
N PRO A 5 -2.08 0.61 12.20
CA PRO A 5 -2.39 1.91 12.83
C PRO A 5 -2.05 3.11 11.94
N ALA A 6 -0.91 3.06 11.25
CA ALA A 6 -0.49 4.13 10.35
C ALA A 6 -1.42 4.29 9.14
N VAL A 7 -1.92 3.19 8.56
CA VAL A 7 -2.89 3.23 7.45
C VAL A 7 -4.22 3.80 7.94
N ARG A 8 -4.65 3.43 9.16
CA ARG A 8 -5.86 4.00 9.76
C ARG A 8 -5.69 5.51 9.97
N THR A 9 -4.54 5.97 10.46
CA THR A 9 -4.25 7.41 10.59
C THR A 9 -4.28 8.10 9.23
N ALA A 10 -3.57 7.59 8.22
CA ALA A 10 -3.57 8.18 6.88
C ALA A 10 -4.96 8.26 6.25
N ARG A 11 -5.86 7.33 6.61
CA ARG A 11 -7.26 7.33 6.19
C ARG A 11 -8.12 8.35 6.95
N ASP A 12 -7.95 8.43 8.27
CA ASP A 12 -8.82 9.20 9.19
C ASP A 12 -8.40 10.68 9.29
N ASP A 13 -7.09 10.93 9.24
CA ASP A 13 -6.43 12.24 9.32
C ASP A 13 -5.33 12.32 8.24
N PRO A 14 -5.70 12.43 6.95
CA PRO A 14 -4.74 12.48 5.85
C PRO A 14 -3.93 13.77 5.87
N THR A 15 -2.61 13.66 5.74
CA THR A 15 -1.74 14.84 5.58
C THR A 15 -1.64 15.25 4.10
N GLU A 16 -1.97 16.51 3.80
CA GLU A 16 -1.83 17.06 2.45
C GLU A 16 -0.38 17.04 1.98
N GLY A 17 -0.14 16.49 0.78
CA GLY A 17 1.20 16.37 0.19
C GLY A 17 2.06 15.24 0.75
N ALA A 18 1.55 14.46 1.70
CA ALA A 18 2.21 13.26 2.20
C ALA A 18 1.77 12.00 1.42
N THR A 19 2.68 11.04 1.31
CA THR A 19 2.47 9.79 0.57
C THR A 19 2.60 8.61 1.52
N ALA A 20 1.54 7.80 1.62
CA ALA A 20 1.54 6.53 2.32
C ALA A 20 2.09 5.43 1.42
N ARG A 21 3.09 4.72 1.92
CA ARG A 21 3.62 3.50 1.30
C ARG A 21 2.87 2.30 1.85
N LEU A 22 2.05 1.66 1.02
CA LEU A 22 1.14 0.60 1.42
C LEU A 22 1.57 -0.74 0.81
N THR A 23 1.48 -1.81 1.58
CA THR A 23 1.46 -3.19 1.10
C THR A 23 0.05 -3.70 1.27
N VAL A 24 -0.58 -4.01 0.14
CA VAL A 24 -1.94 -4.53 0.07
C VAL A 24 -1.88 -6.02 -0.19
N ARG A 25 -2.46 -6.82 0.70
CA ARG A 25 -2.51 -8.27 0.57
C ARG A 25 -3.94 -8.72 0.33
N THR A 26 -4.13 -9.55 -0.69
CA THR A 26 -5.39 -10.16 -1.07
C THR A 26 -5.23 -11.69 -1.16
N ASP A 27 -6.30 -12.42 -0.90
CA ASP A 27 -6.38 -13.87 -1.19
C ASP A 27 -6.84 -14.13 -2.63
N ASP A 28 -7.39 -13.09 -3.28
CA ASP A 28 -7.84 -13.09 -4.67
C ASP A 28 -6.72 -12.60 -5.63
N ASP A 29 -7.08 -12.16 -6.84
CA ASP A 29 -6.13 -11.78 -7.87
C ASP A 29 -5.46 -10.42 -7.59
N ALA A 30 -4.13 -10.41 -7.64
CA ALA A 30 -3.32 -9.19 -7.44
C ALA A 30 -3.53 -8.14 -8.55
N ALA A 31 -4.04 -8.53 -9.73
CA ALA A 31 -4.32 -7.60 -10.82
C ALA A 31 -5.41 -6.60 -10.44
N SER A 32 -6.48 -7.03 -9.75
CA SER A 32 -7.55 -6.12 -9.30
C SER A 32 -7.03 -5.08 -8.31
N VAL A 33 -6.13 -5.51 -7.40
CA VAL A 33 -5.46 -4.60 -6.46
C VAL A 33 -4.58 -3.60 -7.20
N ARG A 34 -3.83 -4.08 -8.18
CA ARG A 34 -2.97 -3.26 -9.03
C ARG A 34 -3.76 -2.18 -9.76
N GLU A 35 -4.84 -2.56 -10.46
CA GLU A 35 -5.65 -1.59 -11.21
C GLU A 35 -6.25 -0.51 -10.29
N ALA A 36 -6.73 -0.90 -9.11
CA ALA A 36 -7.22 0.07 -8.13
C ALA A 36 -6.09 1.02 -7.66
N VAL A 37 -4.91 0.48 -7.34
CA VAL A 37 -3.76 1.31 -6.96
C VAL A 37 -3.38 2.28 -8.08
N GLU A 38 -3.35 1.84 -9.34
CA GLU A 38 -3.02 2.70 -10.48
C GLU A 38 -4.04 3.83 -10.70
N ALA A 39 -5.26 3.70 -10.17
CA ALA A 39 -6.27 4.77 -10.20
C ALA A 39 -6.05 5.86 -9.13
N TYR A 40 -5.48 5.50 -7.98
CA TYR A 40 -5.36 6.39 -6.81
C TYR A 40 -3.92 6.75 -6.43
N GLY A 41 -2.94 6.08 -7.02
CA GLY A 41 -1.53 6.22 -6.71
C GLY A 41 -0.65 5.47 -7.71
N THR A 42 0.45 4.93 -7.22
CA THR A 42 1.47 4.27 -8.05
C THR A 42 1.78 2.90 -7.49
N VAL A 43 1.84 1.89 -8.36
CA VAL A 43 2.32 0.56 -8.01
C VAL A 43 3.84 0.56 -8.03
N GLU A 44 4.45 0.23 -6.89
CA GLU A 44 5.90 0.17 -6.72
C GLU A 44 6.44 -1.22 -7.08
N GLY A 45 5.63 -2.26 -6.89
CA GLY A 45 5.98 -3.63 -7.25
C GLY A 45 5.15 -4.66 -6.51
N GLU A 46 5.51 -5.93 -6.67
CA GLU A 46 4.80 -7.05 -6.09
C GLU A 46 5.71 -7.80 -5.11
N THR A 47 5.12 -8.34 -4.05
CA THR A 47 5.81 -9.14 -3.06
C THR A 47 5.75 -10.61 -3.45
N ARG A 48 6.74 -11.40 -3.01
CA ARG A 48 6.80 -12.85 -3.24
C ARG A 48 5.57 -13.63 -2.73
N PHE A 49 4.82 -13.05 -1.80
CA PHE A 49 3.66 -13.69 -1.16
C PHE A 49 2.31 -13.18 -1.69
N GLY A 50 2.28 -12.55 -2.88
CA GLY A 50 1.05 -12.11 -3.53
C GLY A 50 0.49 -10.76 -3.04
N GLY A 51 1.23 -10.03 -2.22
CA GLY A 51 0.89 -8.65 -1.87
C GLY A 51 1.43 -7.63 -2.88
N VAL A 52 0.70 -6.55 -3.13
CA VAL A 52 1.08 -5.43 -3.99
C VAL A 52 1.63 -4.28 -3.14
N ARG A 53 2.80 -3.76 -3.48
CA ARG A 53 3.37 -2.54 -2.91
C ARG A 53 2.96 -1.33 -3.73
N ALA A 54 2.50 -0.31 -3.04
CA ALA A 54 1.96 0.90 -3.62
C ALA A 54 2.46 2.14 -2.87
N SER A 55 2.54 3.25 -3.58
CA SER A 55 2.71 4.60 -3.06
C SER A 55 1.46 5.39 -3.39
N VAL A 56 0.72 5.82 -2.36
CA VAL A 56 -0.59 6.46 -2.52
C VAL A 56 -0.60 7.73 -1.70
N PRO A 57 -1.06 8.88 -2.23
CA PRO A 57 -1.26 10.08 -1.43
C PRO A 57 -2.16 9.77 -0.23
N GLU A 58 -1.80 10.22 0.98
CA GLU A 58 -2.65 10.04 2.17
C GLU A 58 -4.13 10.42 1.94
N PRO A 59 -4.47 11.57 1.30
CA PRO A 59 -5.87 11.89 1.02
C PRO A 59 -6.59 10.92 0.08
N ALA A 60 -5.87 10.14 -0.72
CA ALA A 60 -6.45 9.14 -1.62
C ALA A 60 -6.56 7.75 -0.97
N VAL A 61 -6.00 7.55 0.24
CA VAL A 61 -6.03 6.26 0.95
C VAL A 61 -7.47 5.83 1.23
N ALA A 62 -8.35 6.75 1.63
CA ALA A 62 -9.74 6.41 1.91
C ALA A 62 -10.47 5.89 0.66
N ASP A 63 -10.29 6.54 -0.49
CA ASP A 63 -10.92 6.17 -1.76
C ASP A 63 -10.39 4.82 -2.27
N LEU A 64 -9.07 4.61 -2.19
CA LEU A 64 -8.44 3.33 -2.52
C LEU A 64 -8.99 2.17 -1.67
N LEU A 65 -9.17 2.40 -0.36
CA LEU A 65 -9.71 1.38 0.54
C LEU A 65 -11.19 1.06 0.25
N ASP A 66 -11.96 2.04 -0.21
CA ASP A 66 -13.35 1.83 -0.65
C ASP A 66 -13.42 1.02 -1.95
N ALA A 67 -12.50 1.29 -2.89
CA ALA A 67 -12.35 0.53 -4.13
C ALA A 67 -11.84 -0.91 -3.93
N LEU A 68 -11.27 -1.23 -2.76
CA LEU A 68 -10.71 -2.53 -2.42
C LEU A 68 -11.41 -3.17 -1.19
N PRO A 69 -12.69 -3.54 -1.29
CA PRO A 69 -13.39 -4.16 -0.16
C PRO A 69 -12.91 -5.60 0.13
N GLU A 70 -12.31 -6.27 -0.86
CA GLU A 70 -11.96 -7.69 -0.81
C GLU A 70 -10.56 -7.99 -0.25
N VAL A 71 -9.76 -6.96 0.04
CA VAL A 71 -8.40 -7.18 0.50
C VAL A 71 -8.36 -7.61 1.98
N GLU A 72 -7.42 -8.48 2.29
CA GLU A 72 -7.29 -9.07 3.61
C GLU A 72 -6.62 -8.09 4.57
N THR A 73 -5.49 -7.53 4.14
CA THR A 73 -4.57 -6.78 5.00
C THR A 73 -3.95 -5.63 4.24
N VAL A 74 -3.97 -4.42 4.81
CA VAL A 74 -3.22 -3.27 4.31
C VAL A 74 -2.34 -2.69 5.39
N GLU A 75 -1.05 -2.64 5.09
CA GLU A 75 -0.01 -2.26 6.03
C GLU A 75 0.91 -1.23 5.42
N THR A 76 1.53 -0.39 6.24
CA THR A 76 2.59 0.47 5.73
C THR A 76 3.87 -0.32 5.58
N TRP A 77 4.57 -0.17 4.46
CA TRP A 77 5.90 -0.75 4.28
C TRP A 77 6.97 0.34 4.31
N THR A 78 8.01 0.09 5.09
CA THR A 78 9.24 0.84 4.98
C THR A 78 10.09 0.13 3.94
N ALA A 79 10.43 0.82 2.86
CA ALA A 79 11.60 0.44 2.07
C ALA A 79 12.77 0.54 3.05
N MET A 80 13.18 -0.57 3.65
CA MET A 80 14.55 -0.68 4.12
C MET A 80 15.34 -0.40 2.87
N ALA A 81 16.01 0.76 2.80
CA ALA A 81 17.05 0.93 1.81
C ALA A 81 17.90 -0.33 1.96
N GLU A 82 18.02 -1.10 0.88
CA GLU A 82 19.09 -2.07 0.80
C GLU A 82 20.35 -1.21 0.92
N GLU A 83 20.83 -1.01 2.16
CA GLU A 83 22.19 -0.59 2.41
C GLU A 83 22.99 -1.62 1.64
N ASP A 84 23.55 -1.17 0.52
CA ASP A 84 24.45 -1.89 -0.35
C ASP A 84 25.47 -2.59 0.54
N GLY A 85 25.19 -3.87 0.82
CA GLY A 85 26.03 -4.72 1.64
C GLY A 85 27.24 -5.14 0.84
N SER A 86 28.07 -4.18 0.45
CA SER A 86 29.47 -4.44 0.11
C SER A 86 30.24 -4.65 1.41
N GLU A 87 30.00 -5.78 2.07
CA GLU A 87 30.89 -6.32 3.10
C GLU A 87 31.56 -7.59 2.55
N GLY A 88 32.87 -7.51 2.27
CA GLY A 88 33.73 -8.67 2.00
C GLY A 88 34.88 -8.41 1.04
#